data_AF-A0A7V8NUK9-F1
#
_entry.id   AF-A0A7V8NUK9-F1
#
_cell.length_a   1.000
_cell.length_b   1.000
_cell.length_c   1.000
_cell.angle_alpha   90.00
_cell.angle_beta   90.00
_cell.angle_gamma   90.00
#
_symmetry.space_group_name_H-M   'P 1'
#
loop_
_entity.id
_entity.type
_entity.pdbx_description
1 polymer ?
#
loop_
_entity_poly.entity_id
_entity_poly.type
_entity_poly.pdbx_seq_one_letter_code
_entity_poly.pdbx_strand_id
1 'polypeptide(L)'
;ILTHSLHGEIKGLKEFKPEDRPPVAIPFFAFRIMVGIGFLMLAVVAVSWWLRYRDHLFDSPWFLWLCMAMGPLGFVAVLAGWTTTEVGRQPWTVYGMLRTADSTSPSLVGGDVLVSLLAYMVVYLIIYPSAVLIAAGLVRKGPALAPETVAPIESGRPSAPINVELVQEGKTL
;
A
#
# COMPACT_ATOMS: atom_id res chain seq x y z
N ILE A 1 -27.35 -7.07 9.87
CA ILE A 1 -25.92 -6.94 10.25
C ILE A 1 -25.62 -5.57 10.89
N LEU A 2 -26.02 -4.43 10.33
CA LEU A 2 -25.80 -3.11 10.98
C LEU A 2 -26.77 -2.79 12.13
N THR A 3 -28.01 -3.28 12.06
CA THR A 3 -29.07 -3.04 13.06
C THR A 3 -29.49 -4.30 13.80
N HIS A 4 -28.77 -5.41 13.60
CA HIS A 4 -29.08 -6.75 14.12
C HIS A 4 -30.55 -7.21 13.98
N SER A 5 -31.31 -6.62 13.05
CA SER A 5 -32.70 -6.97 12.74
C SER A 5 -32.93 -6.86 11.23
N LEU A 6 -33.90 -7.63 10.72
CA LEU A 6 -34.29 -7.60 9.30
C LEU A 6 -35.02 -6.29 8.92
N HIS A 7 -35.52 -5.54 9.91
CA HIS A 7 -36.29 -4.30 9.72
C HIS A 7 -35.62 -3.06 10.32
N GLY A 8 -34.35 -3.15 10.71
CA GLY A 8 -33.70 -2.02 11.38
C GLY A 8 -33.48 -0.85 10.42
N GLU A 9 -34.08 0.28 10.77
CA GLU A 9 -34.08 1.49 9.96
C GLU A 9 -32.73 2.21 10.07
N ILE A 10 -32.16 2.54 8.90
CA ILE A 10 -30.92 3.31 8.83
C ILE A 10 -31.34 4.78 8.78
N LYS A 11 -31.06 5.50 9.87
CA LYS A 11 -31.38 6.93 9.98
C LYS A 11 -30.87 7.70 8.78
N GLY A 12 -31.78 8.40 8.10
CA GLY A 12 -31.44 9.22 6.95
C GLY A 12 -30.67 10.46 7.38
N LEU A 13 -29.82 10.99 6.49
CA LEU A 13 -29.07 12.23 6.74
C LEU A 13 -29.97 13.43 7.10
N LYS A 14 -31.24 13.40 6.67
CA LYS A 14 -32.24 14.44 6.94
C LYS A 14 -32.71 14.45 8.40
N GLU A 15 -32.48 13.39 9.16
CA GLU A 15 -32.83 13.30 10.59
C GLU A 15 -31.83 14.01 11.50
N PHE A 16 -30.63 14.33 10.98
CA PHE A 16 -29.62 15.10 11.70
C PHE A 16 -29.80 16.60 11.43
N LYS A 17 -29.51 17.44 12.43
CA LYS A 17 -29.53 18.89 12.27
C LYS A 17 -28.54 19.31 11.18
N PRO A 18 -28.85 20.34 10.35
CA PRO A 18 -27.97 20.78 9.28
C PRO A 18 -26.51 21.04 9.69
N GLU A 19 -26.32 21.54 10.92
CA GLU A 19 -25.02 21.85 11.54
C GLU A 19 -24.17 20.64 11.96
N ASP A 20 -24.78 19.44 11.99
CA ASP A 20 -24.11 18.19 12.36
C ASP A 20 -23.85 17.29 11.15
N ARG A 21 -24.20 17.75 9.93
CA ARG A 21 -24.07 16.97 8.70
C ARG A 21 -22.66 17.10 8.13
N PRO A 22 -21.94 15.99 7.89
CA PRO A 22 -20.68 16.03 7.14
C PRO A 22 -20.91 16.51 5.70
N PRO A 23 -19.88 17.05 5.04
CA PRO A 23 -19.91 17.28 3.61
C PRO A 23 -20.06 15.92 2.89
N VAL A 24 -21.16 15.73 2.16
CA VAL A 24 -21.52 14.43 1.57
C VAL A 24 -20.86 14.14 0.23
N ALA A 25 -20.55 15.16 -0.55
CA ALA A 25 -20.05 14.98 -1.91
C ALA A 25 -18.68 14.29 -1.92
N ILE A 26 -17.78 14.71 -1.02
CA ILE A 26 -16.39 14.20 -0.97
C ILE A 26 -16.37 12.71 -0.59
N PRO A 27 -16.97 12.25 0.52
CA PRO A 27 -17.03 10.83 0.86
C PRO A 27 -17.80 10.01 -0.19
N PHE A 28 -18.83 10.57 -0.83
CA PHE A 28 -19.61 9.87 -1.85
C PHE A 28 -18.77 9.47 -3.07
N PHE A 29 -17.90 10.36 -3.55
CA PHE A 29 -16.99 10.07 -4.66
C PHE A 29 -15.78 9.26 -4.20
N ALA A 30 -15.18 9.59 -3.05
CA ALA A 30 -14.05 8.85 -2.49
C ALA A 30 -14.40 7.38 -2.24
N PHE A 31 -15.59 7.10 -1.70
CA PHE A 31 -16.09 5.74 -1.50
C PHE A 31 -16.19 4.96 -2.82
N ARG A 32 -16.70 5.61 -3.89
CA ARG A 32 -16.83 4.98 -5.21
C ARG A 32 -15.48 4.67 -5.84
N ILE A 33 -14.52 5.58 -5.70
CA ILE A 33 -13.16 5.37 -6.19
C ILE A 33 -12.53 4.19 -5.44
N MET A 34 -12.62 4.18 -4.11
CA MET A 34 -12.10 3.08 -3.27
C MET A 34 -12.71 1.74 -3.67
N VAL A 35 -14.04 1.65 -3.72
CA VAL A 35 -14.75 0.41 -4.06
C VAL A 35 -14.48 -0.01 -5.50
N GLY A 36 -14.46 0.94 -6.44
CA GLY A 36 -14.16 0.69 -7.85
C GLY A 36 -12.75 0.11 -8.04
N ILE A 37 -11.75 0.66 -7.37
CA ILE A 37 -10.39 0.11 -7.38
C ILE A 37 -10.35 -1.26 -6.71
N GLY A 38 -11.04 -1.46 -5.59
CA GLY A 38 -11.11 -2.75 -4.91
C GLY A 38 -11.66 -3.87 -5.81
N PHE A 39 -12.77 -3.60 -6.51
CA PHE A 39 -13.33 -4.54 -7.48
C PHE A 39 -12.42 -4.75 -8.69
N LEU A 40 -11.75 -3.69 -9.17
CA LEU A 40 -10.78 -3.82 -10.24
C LEU A 40 -9.62 -4.74 -9.83
N MET A 41 -9.06 -4.57 -8.63
CA MET A 41 -7.99 -5.43 -8.11
C MET A 41 -8.47 -6.89 -7.96
N LEU A 42 -9.70 -7.10 -7.50
CA LEU A 42 -10.30 -8.44 -7.42
C LEU A 42 -10.46 -9.08 -8.81
N ALA A 43 -10.87 -8.30 -9.81
CA ALA A 43 -10.93 -8.75 -11.20
C ALA A 43 -9.55 -9.13 -11.74
N VAL A 44 -8.50 -8.35 -11.44
CA VAL A 44 -7.12 -8.69 -11.81
C VAL A 44 -6.69 -10.02 -11.19
N VAL A 45 -7.02 -10.28 -9.92
CA VAL A 45 -6.74 -11.57 -9.26
C VAL A 45 -7.48 -12.72 -9.95
N ALA A 46 -8.76 -12.55 -10.28
CA ALA A 46 -9.53 -13.58 -10.98
C ALA A 46 -8.95 -13.89 -12.39
N VAL A 47 -8.57 -12.84 -13.13
CA VAL A 47 -7.91 -12.98 -14.44
C VAL A 47 -6.54 -13.65 -14.28
N SER A 48 -5.78 -13.31 -13.25
CA SER A 48 -4.49 -13.94 -12.93
C SER A 48 -4.63 -15.46 -12.75
N TRP A 49 -5.62 -15.89 -11.98
CA TRP A 49 -5.89 -17.32 -11.79
C TRP A 49 -6.29 -18.01 -13.08
N TRP A 50 -7.12 -17.37 -13.91
CA TRP A 50 -7.52 -17.92 -15.20
C TRP A 50 -6.35 -18.04 -16.18
N LEU A 51 -5.49 -17.02 -16.29
CA LEU A 51 -4.28 -17.06 -17.11
C LEU A 51 -3.26 -18.07 -16.59
N ARG A 52 -3.15 -18.22 -15.26
CA ARG A 52 -2.31 -19.24 -14.63
C ARG A 52 -2.77 -20.65 -14.98
N TYR A 53 -4.08 -20.90 -14.98
CA TYR A 53 -4.62 -22.20 -15.40
C TYR A 53 -4.38 -22.52 -16.88
N ARG A 54 -4.18 -21.48 -17.70
CA ARG A 54 -3.87 -21.58 -19.14
C ARG A 54 -2.37 -21.55 -19.44
N ASP A 55 -1.50 -21.49 -18.43
CA ASP A 55 -0.04 -21.31 -18.54
C ASP A 55 0.43 -20.05 -19.29
N HIS A 56 -0.46 -19.10 -19.61
CA HIS A 56 -0.15 -17.88 -20.38
C HIS A 56 0.11 -16.64 -19.51
N LEU A 57 0.36 -16.84 -18.21
CA LEU A 57 0.48 -15.76 -17.23
C LEU A 57 1.65 -14.81 -17.53
N PHE A 58 2.78 -15.38 -17.95
CA PHE A 58 4.01 -14.62 -18.23
C PHE A 58 4.09 -14.15 -19.69
N ASP A 59 3.29 -14.72 -20.59
CA ASP A 59 3.31 -14.43 -22.03
C ASP A 59 2.37 -13.30 -22.44
N SER A 60 1.56 -12.79 -21.50
CA SER A 60 0.56 -11.76 -21.75
C SER A 60 1.06 -10.38 -21.33
N PRO A 61 1.72 -9.60 -22.22
CA PRO A 61 2.32 -8.32 -21.85
C PRO A 61 1.28 -7.31 -21.33
N TRP A 62 0.06 -7.32 -21.87
CA TRP A 62 -1.03 -6.46 -21.41
C TRP A 62 -1.37 -6.70 -19.93
N PHE A 63 -1.33 -7.96 -19.48
CA PHE A 63 -1.65 -8.35 -18.11
C PHE A 63 -0.52 -7.98 -17.15
N LEU A 64 0.74 -8.13 -17.57
CA LEU A 64 1.90 -7.68 -16.80
C LEU A 64 1.91 -6.15 -16.60
N TRP A 65 1.57 -5.39 -17.66
CA TRP A 65 1.38 -3.94 -17.55
C TRP A 65 0.24 -3.56 -16.59
N LEU A 66 -0.87 -4.30 -16.64
CA LEU A 66 -1.99 -4.10 -15.72
C LEU A 66 -1.56 -4.34 -14.26
N CYS A 67 -0.84 -5.44 -13.98
CA CYS A 67 -0.29 -5.73 -12.66
C CYS A 67 0.66 -4.63 -12.17
N MET A 68 1.51 -4.09 -13.05
CA MET A 68 2.39 -2.96 -12.71
C MET A 68 1.59 -1.69 -12.39
N ALA A 69 0.49 -1.42 -13.12
CA ALA A 69 -0.40 -0.29 -12.85
C ALA A 69 -1.20 -0.43 -11.55
N MET A 70 -1.46 -1.66 -11.07
CA MET A 70 -2.16 -1.89 -9.79
C MET A 70 -1.35 -1.45 -8.56
N GLY A 71 -0.02 -1.43 -8.65
CA GLY A 71 0.86 -0.96 -7.57
C GLY A 71 0.51 0.45 -7.06
N PRO A 72 0.62 1.50 -7.89
CA PRO A 72 0.23 2.85 -7.49
C PRO A 72 -1.27 2.99 -7.24
N LEU A 73 -2.11 2.22 -7.92
CA LEU A 73 -3.56 2.32 -7.77
C LEU A 73 -4.04 1.85 -6.39
N GLY A 74 -3.38 0.86 -5.78
CA GLY A 74 -3.65 0.44 -4.40
C GLY A 74 -3.44 1.58 -3.39
N PHE A 75 -2.42 2.42 -3.59
CA PHE A 75 -2.19 3.60 -2.75
C PHE A 75 -3.33 4.61 -2.87
N VAL A 76 -3.85 4.83 -4.08
CA VAL A 76 -5.01 5.71 -4.31
C VAL A 76 -6.26 5.18 -3.59
N ALA A 77 -6.48 3.86 -3.61
CA ALA A 77 -7.60 3.26 -2.88
C ALA A 77 -7.50 3.49 -1.36
N VAL A 78 -6.30 3.37 -0.80
CA VAL A 78 -6.06 3.64 0.64
C VAL A 78 -6.35 5.10 0.97
N LEU A 79 -5.86 6.06 0.17
CA LEU A 79 -6.15 7.48 0.37
C LEU A 79 -7.64 7.81 0.25
N ALA A 80 -8.34 7.18 -0.70
CA ALA A 80 -9.78 7.35 -0.88
C ALA A 80 -10.56 6.78 0.32
N GLY A 81 -10.12 5.65 0.89
CA GLY A 81 -10.68 5.10 2.12
C GLY A 81 -10.51 6.02 3.32
N TRP A 82 -9.28 6.50 3.56
CA TRP A 82 -8.98 7.48 4.61
C TRP A 82 -9.78 8.76 4.46
N THR A 83 -9.91 9.28 3.23
CA THR A 83 -10.72 10.47 2.94
C THR A 83 -12.19 10.23 3.29
N THR A 84 -12.72 9.05 2.94
CA THR A 84 -14.12 8.70 3.26
C THR A 84 -14.36 8.67 4.76
N THR A 85 -13.43 8.10 5.55
CA THR A 85 -13.58 8.00 7.00
C THR A 85 -13.34 9.33 7.71
N GLU A 86 -12.32 10.09 7.33
CA GLU A 86 -11.97 11.36 7.98
C GLU A 86 -12.97 12.47 7.65
N VAL A 87 -13.31 12.63 6.38
CA VAL A 87 -14.27 13.64 5.95
C VAL A 87 -15.68 13.26 6.38
N GLY A 88 -16.02 11.96 6.40
CA GLY A 88 -17.29 11.47 6.90
C GLY A 88 -17.51 11.69 8.40
N ARG A 89 -16.42 11.87 9.18
CA ARG A 89 -16.47 12.13 10.62
C ARG A 89 -16.69 13.61 10.97
N GLN A 90 -16.42 14.52 10.03
CA GLN A 90 -16.70 15.95 10.23
C GLN A 90 -18.19 16.18 10.57
N PRO A 91 -18.56 17.12 11.46
CA PRO A 91 -17.72 18.13 12.12
C PRO A 91 -17.13 17.70 13.47
N TRP A 92 -17.07 16.39 13.75
CA TRP A 92 -16.69 15.87 15.06
C TRP A 92 -15.24 15.39 15.07
N THR A 93 -14.47 15.81 16.08
CA THR A 93 -13.21 15.15 16.42
C THR A 93 -13.50 13.94 17.29
N VAL A 94 -14.37 14.13 18.29
CA VAL A 94 -14.91 13.06 19.13
C VAL A 94 -16.42 13.17 19.11
N TYR A 95 -17.09 12.13 18.61
CA TYR A 95 -18.52 12.15 18.38
C TYR A 95 -19.31 12.49 19.65
N GLY A 96 -20.16 13.51 19.57
CA GLY A 96 -21.00 13.98 20.68
C GLY A 96 -20.26 14.68 21.82
N MET A 97 -18.93 14.82 21.76
CA MET A 97 -18.13 15.43 22.83
C MET A 97 -17.35 16.66 22.36
N LEU A 98 -16.68 16.59 21.21
CA LEU A 98 -15.77 17.66 20.77
C LEU A 98 -15.89 17.89 19.26
N ARG A 99 -16.21 19.13 18.88
CA ARG A 99 -16.24 19.58 17.49
C ARG A 99 -14.82 19.89 16.99
N THR A 100 -14.61 19.73 15.69
CA THR A 100 -13.32 20.01 15.04
C THR A 100 -12.90 21.47 15.16
N ALA A 101 -13.86 22.40 15.14
CA ALA A 101 -13.59 23.82 15.35
C ALA A 101 -13.03 24.13 16.75
N ASP A 102 -13.46 23.38 17.77
CA ASP A 102 -13.03 23.58 19.16
C ASP A 102 -11.77 22.77 19.50
N SER A 103 -11.26 21.98 18.56
CA SER A 103 -10.09 21.10 18.75
C SER A 103 -8.76 21.78 18.41
N THR A 104 -8.76 23.07 18.04
CA THR A 104 -7.55 23.80 17.65
C THR A 104 -6.93 24.56 18.82
N SER A 105 -5.60 24.58 18.92
CA SER A 105 -4.87 25.31 19.97
C SER A 105 -5.11 26.84 19.86
N PRO A 106 -5.69 27.49 20.89
CA PRO A 106 -6.00 28.92 20.85
C PRO A 106 -4.76 29.83 20.79
N SER A 107 -3.59 29.31 21.18
CA SER A 107 -2.35 30.07 21.36
C SER A 107 -1.43 30.09 20.13
N LEU A 108 -1.78 29.41 19.03
CA LEU A 108 -0.96 29.42 17.81
C LEU A 108 -1.41 30.53 16.87
N VAL A 109 -0.47 31.41 16.51
CA VAL A 109 -0.67 32.41 15.45
C VAL A 109 -0.72 31.67 14.11
N GLY A 110 -1.69 32.00 13.23
CA GLY A 110 -1.86 31.31 11.95
C GLY A 110 -0.61 31.27 11.06
N GLY A 111 0.29 32.24 11.23
CA GLY A 111 1.60 32.26 10.56
C GLY A 111 2.52 31.10 10.96
N ASP A 112 2.58 30.73 12.23
CA ASP A 112 3.44 29.64 12.72
C ASP A 112 2.96 28.29 12.19
N VAL A 113 1.65 28.10 12.10
CA VAL A 113 1.02 26.92 11.50
C VAL A 113 1.36 26.83 10.00
N LEU A 114 1.29 27.95 9.28
CA LEU A 114 1.60 27.97 7.86
C LEU A 114 3.08 27.66 7.60
N VAL A 115 3.99 28.27 8.36
CA VAL A 115 5.44 28.05 8.22
C VAL A 115 5.79 26.59 8.51
N SER A 116 5.26 26.02 9.60
CA SER A 116 5.49 24.61 9.92
C SER A 116 4.87 23.67 8.88
N LEU A 117 3.66 23.94 8.39
CA LEU A 117 3.04 23.17 7.30
C LEU A 117 3.89 23.20 6.03
N LEU A 118 4.39 24.37 5.63
CA LEU A 118 5.27 24.50 4.47
C LEU A 118 6.58 23.75 4.67
N ALA A 119 7.18 23.80 5.87
CA ALA A 119 8.37 23.03 6.19
C ALA A 119 8.12 21.52 6.03
N TYR A 120 7.01 21.01 6.58
CA TYR A 120 6.62 19.60 6.39
C TYR A 120 6.38 19.25 4.92
N MET A 121 5.72 20.12 4.15
CA MET A 121 5.51 19.91 2.72
C MET A 121 6.84 19.80 1.97
N VAL A 122 7.79 20.70 2.20
CA VAL A 122 9.12 20.66 1.56
C VAL A 122 9.83 19.35 1.88
N VAL A 123 9.85 18.96 3.16
CA VAL A 123 10.49 17.70 3.58
C VAL A 123 9.84 16.49 2.92
N TYR A 124 8.51 16.41 2.88
CA TYR A 124 7.80 15.28 2.25
C TYR A 124 7.98 15.25 0.73
N LEU A 125 8.05 16.41 0.08
CA LEU A 125 8.35 16.51 -1.35
C LEU A 125 9.78 16.07 -1.71
N ILE A 126 10.72 16.09 -0.76
CA ILE A 126 12.07 15.56 -0.98
C ILE A 126 12.10 14.05 -0.69
N ILE A 127 11.56 13.63 0.46
CA ILE A 127 11.65 12.25 0.92
C ILE A 127 10.85 11.31 0.03
N TYR A 128 9.60 11.66 -0.33
CA TYR A 128 8.72 10.74 -1.05
C TYR A 128 9.25 10.38 -2.45
N PRO A 129 9.65 11.34 -3.32
CA PRO A 129 10.24 11.01 -4.61
C PRO A 129 11.57 10.27 -4.47
N SER A 130 12.42 10.65 -3.51
CA SER A 130 13.70 9.96 -3.26
C SER A 130 13.48 8.49 -2.93
N ALA A 131 12.53 8.18 -2.05
CA ALA A 131 12.16 6.81 -1.72
C ALA A 131 11.63 6.04 -2.93
N VAL A 132 10.74 6.65 -3.74
CA VAL A 132 10.20 6.03 -4.95
C VAL A 132 11.29 5.76 -5.98
N LEU A 133 12.24 6.68 -6.18
CA LEU A 133 13.35 6.51 -7.12
C LEU A 133 14.31 5.41 -6.68
N ILE A 134 14.62 5.33 -5.39
CA ILE A 134 15.46 4.26 -4.83
C ILE A 134 14.75 2.91 -4.98
N ALA A 135 13.46 2.83 -4.62
CA ALA A 135 12.67 1.61 -4.77
C ALA A 135 12.57 1.18 -6.24
N ALA A 136 12.28 2.11 -7.15
CA ALA A 136 12.24 1.82 -8.58
C ALA A 136 13.60 1.39 -9.13
N GLY A 137 14.69 2.01 -8.65
CA GLY A 137 16.06 1.61 -8.98
C GLY A 137 16.38 0.20 -8.51
N LEU A 138 15.96 -0.17 -7.30
CA LEU A 138 16.13 -1.52 -6.76
C LEU A 138 15.34 -2.56 -7.55
N VAL A 139 14.07 -2.26 -7.87
CA VAL A 139 13.21 -3.14 -8.67
C VAL A 139 13.78 -3.33 -10.08
N ARG A 140 14.32 -2.28 -10.71
CA ARG A 140 14.94 -2.35 -12.04
C ARG A 140 16.24 -3.13 -12.09
N LYS A 141 17.05 -3.07 -11.02
CA LYS A 141 18.27 -3.88 -10.91
C LYS A 141 17.96 -5.38 -10.82
N GLY A 142 16.75 -5.74 -10.40
CA GLY A 142 16.35 -7.11 -10.15
C GLY A 142 17.10 -7.70 -8.95
N PRO A 143 16.72 -8.90 -8.49
CA PRO A 143 17.54 -9.64 -7.53
C PRO A 143 18.91 -9.86 -8.16
N ALA A 144 19.98 -9.58 -7.40
CA ALA A 144 21.29 -10.09 -7.77
C ALA A 144 21.12 -11.61 -7.88
N LEU A 145 21.34 -12.17 -9.07
CA LEU A 145 21.59 -13.60 -9.19
C LEU A 145 22.79 -13.82 -8.28
N ALA A 146 22.55 -14.35 -7.08
CA ALA A 146 23.63 -14.95 -6.34
C ALA A 146 24.31 -15.88 -7.35
N PRO A 147 25.63 -15.81 -7.57
CA PRO A 147 26.26 -16.90 -8.26
C PRO A 147 25.75 -18.17 -7.56
N GLU A 148 25.34 -19.18 -8.32
CA GLU A 148 25.32 -20.54 -7.81
C GLU A 148 26.77 -20.90 -7.45
N THR A 149 27.39 -20.22 -6.49
CA THR A 149 28.23 -20.93 -5.57
C THR A 149 27.24 -21.81 -4.86
N VAL A 150 27.17 -23.05 -5.32
CA VAL A 150 26.91 -24.20 -4.46
C VAL A 150 27.94 -24.05 -3.34
N ALA A 151 27.67 -23.16 -2.39
CA ALA A 151 28.32 -23.18 -1.11
C ALA A 151 27.93 -24.56 -0.60
N PRO A 152 28.88 -25.49 -0.44
CA PRO A 152 28.58 -26.74 0.22
C PRO A 152 27.86 -26.32 1.49
N ILE A 153 26.63 -26.82 1.68
CA ILE A 153 25.85 -26.50 2.88
C ILE A 153 26.81 -26.78 4.03
N GLU A 154 27.30 -25.72 4.66
CA GLU A 154 28.16 -25.80 5.82
C GLU A 154 27.22 -26.16 6.98
N SER A 155 26.68 -27.39 6.91
CA SER A 155 26.26 -28.11 8.09
C SER A 155 27.46 -27.98 9.02
N GLY A 156 27.28 -27.42 10.21
CA GLY A 156 28.34 -27.15 11.19
C GLY A 156 29.05 -28.41 11.71
N ARG A 157 29.36 -29.36 10.84
CA ARG A 157 30.30 -30.44 11.00
C ARG A 157 31.69 -29.84 10.81
N PRO A 158 32.55 -29.91 11.84
CA PRO A 158 33.95 -29.55 11.69
C PRO A 158 34.55 -30.31 10.49
N SER A 159 35.35 -29.61 9.68
CA SER A 159 36.09 -30.23 8.58
C SER A 159 36.95 -31.37 9.13
N ALA A 160 36.89 -32.53 8.45
CA ALA A 160 37.69 -33.69 8.85
C ALA A 160 39.19 -33.30 8.78
N PRO A 161 40.01 -33.72 9.76
CA PRO A 161 41.37 -33.21 9.92
C PRO A 161 42.38 -33.65 8.84
N ILE A 162 41.97 -34.43 7.84
CA ILE A 162 42.86 -34.98 6.82
C ILE A 162 42.23 -34.78 5.44
N ASN A 163 42.79 -33.86 4.67
CA ASN A 163 42.55 -33.77 3.23
C ASN A 163 43.47 -34.79 2.55
N VAL A 164 42.90 -35.88 2.03
CA VAL A 164 43.65 -36.83 1.20
C VAL A 164 43.67 -36.28 -0.22
N GLU A 165 44.77 -35.66 -0.59
CA GLU A 165 45.03 -35.23 -1.96
C GLU A 165 45.42 -36.46 -2.78
N LEU A 166 44.48 -37.00 -3.55
CA LEU A 166 44.74 -38.10 -4.46
C LEU A 166 45.61 -37.58 -5.61
N VAL A 167 46.92 -37.78 -5.48
CA VAL A 167 47.88 -37.64 -6.56
C VAL A 167 47.45 -38.55 -7.71
N GLN A 168 46.93 -37.98 -8.79
CA GLN A 168 46.71 -38.71 -10.03
C GLN A 168 48.07 -38.97 -10.69
N GLU A 169 48.65 -40.12 -10.39
CA GLU A 169 49.71 -40.71 -11.19
C GLU A 169 49.17 -41.09 -12.59
N GLY A 170 49.88 -40.64 -13.62
CA GLY A 170 50.05 -41.42 -14.85
C GLY A 170 49.26 -40.95 -16.08
N LYS A 171 49.93 -40.19 -16.94
CA LYS A 171 50.02 -40.56 -18.37
C LYS A 171 51.32 -40.04 -18.99
N THR A 172 52.20 -41.00 -19.23
CA THR A 172 53.37 -40.96 -20.10
C THR A 172 52.98 -40.70 -21.56
N LEU A 173 53.84 -39.94 -22.25
CA LEU A 173 54.21 -39.93 -23.68
C LEU A 173 53.13 -40.25 -24.72
#